data_AF-A0A9E5F4M8-F1
#
_entry.id   AF-A0A9E5F4M8-F1
#
_cell.length_a   1.000
_cell.length_b   1.000
_cell.length_c   1.000
_cell.angle_alpha   90.00
_cell.angle_beta   90.00
_cell.angle_gamma   90.00
#
_symmetry.space_group_name_H-M   'P 1'
#
loop_
_entity.id
_entity.type
_entity.pdbx_description
1 polymer ?
#
loop_
_entity_poly.entity_id
_entity_poly.type
_entity_poly.pdbx_seq_one_letter_code
_entity_poly.pdbx_strand_id
1 'polypeptide(L)'
;LASLNLVSGTQRAKIDTDTLRSHLGYARLKSAKFDWYQEGELVSFQGVGNGHGVGMCQWGARHLAQTGKSYREILAYYYPGATLELSR
;
A
#
# COMPACT_ATOMS: atom_id res chain seq x y z
N LEU A 1 12.10 -1.78 -0.30
CA LEU A 1 10.89 -2.12 0.49
C LEU A 1 11.34 -2.72 1.81
N ALA A 2 10.63 -2.45 2.90
CA ALA A 2 10.95 -3.02 4.19
C ALA A 2 10.88 -4.55 4.14
N SER A 3 11.58 -5.21 5.06
CA SER A 3 11.64 -6.66 5.15
C SER A 3 11.70 -7.06 6.61
N LEU A 4 10.98 -8.10 7.00
CA LEU A 4 10.99 -8.61 8.36
C LEU A 4 11.91 -9.83 8.44
N ASN A 5 12.67 -9.90 9.52
CA ASN A 5 13.43 -11.09 9.86
C ASN A 5 12.56 -11.97 10.76
N LEU A 6 12.28 -13.18 10.29
CA LEU A 6 11.59 -14.22 11.04
C LEU A 6 12.64 -15.08 11.72
N VAL A 7 12.48 -15.30 13.03
CA VAL A 7 13.39 -16.12 13.83
C VAL A 7 12.57 -17.19 14.55
N SER A 8 12.97 -18.45 14.39
CA SER A 8 12.38 -19.59 15.09
C SER A 8 13.49 -20.52 15.57
N GLY A 9 13.80 -20.48 16.88
CA GLY A 9 14.97 -21.17 17.44
C GLY A 9 16.26 -20.69 16.79
N THR A 10 16.98 -21.58 16.09
CA THR A 10 18.21 -21.27 15.35
C THR A 10 17.95 -20.84 13.90
N GLN A 11 16.75 -21.05 13.38
CA GLN A 11 16.41 -20.74 12.00
C GLN A 11 16.11 -19.25 11.84
N ARG A 12 16.61 -18.67 10.76
CA ARG A 12 16.33 -17.28 10.36
C ARG A 12 15.87 -17.26 8.91
N ALA A 13 14.79 -16.55 8.66
CA ALA A 13 14.29 -16.28 7.31
C ALA A 13 14.02 -14.78 7.16
N LYS A 14 14.05 -14.31 5.92
CA LYS A 14 13.71 -12.93 5.58
C LYS A 14 12.51 -12.94 4.65
N ILE A 15 11.51 -12.12 4.97
CA ILE A 15 10.31 -11.95 4.15
C ILE A 15 10.17 -10.48 3.81
N ASP A 16 9.94 -10.16 2.54
CA ASP A 16 9.60 -8.80 2.16
C ASP A 16 8.16 -8.47 2.57
N THR A 17 7.89 -7.19 2.75
CA THR A 17 6.59 -6.74 3.27
C THR A 17 5.42 -7.09 2.36
N ASP A 18 5.59 -7.12 1.04
CA ASP A 18 4.47 -7.40 0.13
C ASP A 18 4.12 -8.90 0.13
N THR A 19 5.14 -9.77 0.16
CA THR A 19 4.96 -11.22 0.35
C THR A 19 4.33 -11.51 1.72
N LEU A 20 4.78 -10.86 2.80
CA LEU A 20 4.11 -10.99 4.10
C LEU A 20 2.63 -10.59 4.03
N ARG A 21 2.35 -9.47 3.35
CA ARG A 21 1.00 -8.93 3.19
C ARG A 21 0.10 -9.87 2.38
N SER A 22 0.62 -10.50 1.33
CA SER A 22 -0.13 -11.48 0.53
C SER A 22 -0.46 -12.73 1.35
N HIS A 23 0.48 -13.22 2.17
CA HIS A 23 0.26 -14.37 3.05
C HIS A 23 -0.72 -14.08 4.20
N LEU A 24 -0.67 -12.90 4.82
CA LEU A 24 -1.62 -12.50 5.87
C LEU A 24 -3.00 -12.10 5.32
N GLY A 25 -3.06 -11.81 4.03
CA GLY A 25 -4.26 -11.37 3.33
C GLY A 25 -4.48 -9.85 3.40
N TYR A 26 -4.86 -9.28 2.27
CA TYR A 26 -5.01 -7.83 2.09
C TYR A 26 -6.11 -7.20 2.94
N ALA A 27 -7.06 -8.00 3.44
CA ALA A 27 -8.10 -7.52 4.35
C ALA A 27 -7.56 -7.29 5.79
N ARG A 28 -6.56 -8.08 6.20
CA ARG A 28 -5.95 -8.01 7.53
C ARG A 28 -4.78 -7.03 7.56
N LEU A 29 -3.88 -7.13 6.57
CA LEU A 29 -2.77 -6.19 6.39
C LEU A 29 -3.03 -5.29 5.18
N LYS A 30 -3.64 -4.14 5.44
CA LYS A 30 -4.22 -3.28 4.39
C LYS A 30 -3.18 -2.63 3.49
N SER A 31 -1.96 -2.38 3.96
CA SER A 31 -0.87 -1.77 3.19
C SER A 31 0.49 -2.32 3.64
N ALA A 32 1.54 -2.01 2.89
CA ALA A 32 2.93 -2.24 3.28
C ALA A 32 3.52 -1.08 4.14
N LYS A 33 2.70 -0.12 4.55
CA LYS A 33 3.11 1.06 5.32
C LYS A 33 2.63 0.94 6.77
N PHE A 34 3.40 0.19 7.54
CA PHE A 34 3.14 -0.09 8.94
C PHE A 34 4.44 -0.21 9.73
N ASP A 35 4.32 0.00 11.03
CA ASP A 35 5.25 -0.45 12.04
C ASP A 35 4.69 -1.71 12.72
N TRP A 36 5.55 -2.45 13.41
CA TRP A 36 5.15 -3.65 14.14
C TRP A 36 5.76 -3.67 15.55
N TYR A 37 5.05 -4.30 16.46
CA TYR A 37 5.42 -4.42 17.87
C TYR A 37 5.11 -5.83 18.34
N GLN A 38 5.90 -6.35 19.28
CA GLN A 38 5.68 -7.66 19.88
C GLN A 38 5.49 -7.52 21.38
N GLU A 39 4.42 -8.11 21.90
CA GLU A 39 4.10 -8.19 23.33
C GLU A 39 3.82 -9.66 23.68
N GLY A 40 4.80 -10.31 24.31
CA GLY A 40 4.76 -11.76 24.56
C GLY A 40 4.66 -12.54 23.24
N GLU A 41 3.57 -13.30 23.08
CA GLU A 41 3.29 -14.10 21.88
C GLU A 41 2.49 -13.33 20.82
N LEU A 42 2.04 -12.10 21.11
CA LEU A 42 1.24 -11.30 20.18
C LEU A 42 2.13 -10.37 19.37
N VAL A 43 1.88 -10.32 18.06
CA VAL A 43 2.47 -9.36 17.13
C VAL A 43 1.38 -8.42 16.62
N SER A 44 1.57 -7.12 16.83
CA SER A 44 0.66 -6.07 16.42
C SER A 44 1.25 -5.29 15.26
N PHE A 45 0.45 -5.09 14.20
CA PHE A 45 0.80 -4.25 13.06
C PHE A 45 -0.04 -2.97 13.10
N GLN A 46 0.62 -1.80 13.09
CA GLN A 46 -0.05 -0.51 13.09
C GLN A 46 0.43 0.32 11.91
N GLY A 47 -0.50 0.80 11.09
CA GLY A 47 -0.13 1.49 9.85
C GLY A 47 -1.27 2.23 9.20
N VAL A 48 -0.99 2.77 8.02
CA VAL A 48 -1.93 3.62 7.27
C VAL A 48 -2.04 3.20 5.81
N GLY A 49 -3.14 3.60 5.18
CA GLY A 49 -3.43 3.33 3.78
C GLY A 49 -4.05 1.96 3.52
N ASN A 50 -4.51 1.78 2.30
CA ASN A 50 -5.10 0.55 1.81
C ASN A 50 -4.74 0.38 0.32
N GLY A 51 -4.02 -0.69 0.00
CA GLY A 51 -3.51 -0.95 -1.36
C GLY A 51 -1.98 -0.95 -1.42
N HIS A 52 -1.47 -1.11 -2.64
CA HIS A 52 -0.02 -1.19 -2.92
C HIS A 52 0.68 0.18 -2.94
N GLY A 53 -0.08 1.29 -2.94
CA GLY A 53 0.47 2.64 -2.78
C GLY A 53 1.18 3.21 -4.02
N VAL A 54 0.89 2.69 -5.21
CA VAL A 54 1.48 3.15 -6.48
C VAL A 54 0.38 3.69 -7.41
N GLY A 55 0.66 4.80 -8.11
CA GLY A 55 -0.28 5.42 -9.04
C GLY A 55 -1.38 6.21 -8.33
N MET A 56 -2.64 5.95 -8.70
CA MET A 56 -3.77 6.72 -8.23
C MET A 56 -4.32 6.27 -6.87
N CYS A 57 -4.31 7.17 -5.90
CA CYS A 57 -5.09 7.00 -4.67
C CYS A 57 -6.58 7.28 -4.95
N GLN A 58 -7.41 6.25 -4.96
CA GLN A 58 -8.85 6.37 -5.28
C GLN A 58 -9.58 7.39 -4.38
N TRP A 59 -9.28 7.38 -3.08
CA TRP A 59 -9.88 8.35 -2.14
C TRP A 59 -9.40 9.78 -2.40
N GLY A 60 -8.15 9.96 -2.79
CA GLY A 60 -7.63 11.28 -3.18
C GLY A 60 -8.23 11.76 -4.50
N ALA A 61 -8.39 10.87 -5.49
CA ALA A 61 -9.09 11.16 -6.73
C ALA A 61 -10.55 11.58 -6.48
N ARG A 62 -11.27 10.89 -5.59
CA ARG A 62 -12.62 11.28 -5.15
C ARG A 62 -12.63 12.68 -4.54
N HIS A 63 -11.69 12.99 -3.65
CA HIS A 63 -11.60 14.31 -3.05
C HIS A 63 -11.32 15.41 -4.09
N LEU A 64 -10.41 15.18 -5.03
CA LEU A 64 -10.13 16.11 -6.13
C LEU A 64 -11.37 16.33 -7.01
N ALA A 65 -12.12 15.28 -7.32
CA ALA A 65 -13.39 15.41 -8.06
C ALA A 65 -14.41 16.25 -7.28
N GLN A 66 -14.51 16.05 -5.96
CA GLN A 66 -15.39 16.83 -5.08
C GLN A 66 -14.99 18.31 -4.98
N THR A 67 -13.72 18.65 -5.20
CA THR A 67 -13.23 20.03 -5.28
C THR A 67 -13.27 20.62 -6.69
N GLY A 68 -13.93 19.94 -7.64
CA GLY A 68 -14.19 20.44 -8.98
C GLY A 68 -13.12 20.08 -10.02
N LYS A 69 -12.15 19.22 -9.70
CA LYS A 69 -11.16 18.76 -10.68
C LYS A 69 -11.78 17.80 -11.68
N SER A 70 -11.50 18.02 -12.95
CA SER A 70 -11.86 17.11 -14.04
C SER A 70 -11.06 15.82 -13.96
N TYR A 71 -11.56 14.74 -14.57
CA TYR A 71 -10.83 13.47 -14.64
C TYR A 71 -9.46 13.61 -15.33
N ARG A 72 -9.32 14.56 -16.28
CA ARG A 72 -8.05 14.86 -16.96
C ARG A 72 -7.02 15.45 -15.98
N GLU A 73 -7.43 16.42 -15.15
CA GLU A 73 -6.57 16.99 -14.12
C GLU A 73 -6.19 15.96 -13.06
N ILE A 74 -7.12 15.10 -12.66
CA ILE A 74 -6.88 14.03 -11.67
C ILE A 74 -5.86 13.02 -12.22
N LEU A 75 -6.02 12.58 -13.48
CA LEU A 75 -5.07 11.67 -14.12
C LEU A 75 -3.69 12.32 -14.27
N ALA A 76 -3.63 13.58 -14.71
CA ALA A 76 -2.37 14.32 -14.82
C ALA A 76 -1.65 14.50 -13.48
N TYR A 77 -2.40 14.63 -12.37
CA TYR A 77 -1.85 14.69 -11.02
C TYR A 77 -1.19 13.37 -10.60
N TYR A 78 -1.85 12.23 -10.83
CA TYR A 78 -1.34 10.91 -10.41
C TYR A 78 -0.35 10.27 -11.40
N TYR A 79 -0.38 10.68 -12.66
CA TYR A 79 0.48 10.15 -13.73
C TYR A 79 1.16 11.29 -14.50
N PRO A 80 2.12 12.01 -13.88
CA PRO A 80 2.83 13.09 -14.55
C PRO A 80 3.53 12.60 -15.82
N GLY A 81 3.35 13.33 -16.93
CA GLY A 81 3.94 12.98 -18.23
C GLY A 81 3.15 11.93 -19.03
N ALA A 82 2.05 11.39 -18.50
CA ALA A 82 1.17 10.53 -19.28
C ALA A 82 0.28 11.35 -20.24
N THR A 83 0.12 10.84 -21.46
CA THR A 83 -0.85 11.38 -22.42
C THR A 83 -2.14 10.58 -22.33
N LEU A 84 -3.27 11.29 -22.23
CA LEU A 84 -4.58 10.67 -22.30
C LEU A 84 -5.03 10.55 -23.75
N GLU A 85 -5.11 9.31 -24.24
CA GLU A 85 -5.64 8.98 -25.56
C GLU A 85 -6.97 8.23 -25.39
N LEU A 86 -7.97 8.60 -26.22
CA LEU A 86 -9.22 7.85 -26.29
C LEU A 86 -9.03 6.73 -27.31
N SER A 87 -9.06 5.49 -26.85
CA SER A 87 -9.08 4.33 -27.74
C SER A 87 -10.36 4.37 -28.57
N ARG A 88 -10.21 4.50 -29.89
CA ARG A 88 -11.29 4.29 -30.87
C ARG A 88 -11.28 2.86 -31.35
#